data_AF-A0A7W0FU60-F1
#
_entry.id   AF-A0A7W0FU60-F1
#
_cell.length_a   1.000
_cell.length_b   1.000
_cell.length_c   1.000
_cell.angle_alpha   90.00
_cell.angle_beta   90.00
_cell.angle_gamma   90.00
#
_symmetry.space_group_name_H-M   'P 1'
#
loop_
_entity.id
_entity.type
_entity.pdbx_description
1 polymer ?
#
loop_
_entity_poly.entity_id
_entity_poly.type
_entity_poly.pdbx_seq_one_letter_code
_entity_poly.pdbx_strand_id
1 'polypeptide(L)'
;MIYFFLILQCILFFFMAFHDWVDVPPFTNLEALRKAHSFKFRLIGSFINASLILTPILVTLLYIASVLPFWARILFILIYGLITVGTITAWWIPYFGGSYWMHGSKAGFEEYRDTHSFLPQRENNVIPNTLHVILHLQVWMCFGLSIYWLSNGGWS
;
A
#
# COMPACT_ATOMS: atom_id res chain seq x y z
N MET A 1 -17.06 -5.40 -13.22
CA MET A 1 -16.14 -4.65 -12.34
C MET A 1 -15.43 -5.53 -11.30
N ILE A 2 -16.03 -6.63 -10.85
CA ILE A 2 -15.43 -7.54 -9.86
C ILE A 2 -14.07 -8.13 -10.27
N TYR A 3 -13.91 -8.62 -11.50
CA TYR A 3 -12.63 -9.19 -11.95
C TYR A 3 -11.50 -8.16 -11.95
N PHE A 4 -11.82 -6.91 -12.31
CA PHE A 4 -10.86 -5.82 -12.24
C PHE A 4 -10.42 -5.56 -10.79
N PHE A 5 -11.37 -5.55 -9.84
CA PHE A 5 -11.04 -5.45 -8.42
C PHE A 5 -10.15 -6.57 -7.96
N LEU A 6 -10.50 -7.82 -8.28
CA LEU A 6 -9.72 -8.98 -7.91
C LEU A 6 -8.29 -8.90 -8.47
N ILE A 7 -8.13 -8.44 -9.71
CA ILE A 7 -6.80 -8.20 -10.31
C ILE A 7 -6.03 -7.15 -9.49
N LEU A 8 -6.65 -6.01 -9.15
CA LEU A 8 -6.02 -4.99 -8.30
C LEU A 8 -5.63 -5.56 -6.94
N GLN A 9 -6.47 -6.38 -6.33
CA GLN A 9 -6.17 -7.02 -5.05
C GLN A 9 -5.00 -7.99 -5.16
N CYS A 10 -4.97 -8.83 -6.20
CA CYS A 10 -3.90 -9.78 -6.44
C CYS A 10 -2.56 -9.07 -6.67
N ILE A 11 -2.53 -8.05 -7.52
CA ILE A 11 -1.31 -7.24 -7.73
C ILE A 11 -0.87 -6.62 -6.40
N LEU A 12 -1.81 -6.12 -5.59
CA LEU A 12 -1.52 -5.49 -4.31
C LEU A 12 -0.97 -6.50 -3.30
N PHE A 13 -1.52 -7.71 -3.29
CA PHE A 13 -1.03 -8.81 -2.46
C PHE A 13 0.40 -9.17 -2.81
N PHE A 14 0.70 -9.39 -4.10
CA PHE A 14 2.06 -9.70 -4.54
C PHE A 14 3.03 -8.57 -4.20
N PHE A 15 2.61 -7.32 -4.39
CA PHE A 15 3.43 -6.18 -4.00
C PHE A 15 3.73 -6.22 -2.49
N MET A 16 2.70 -6.31 -1.65
CA MET A 16 2.85 -6.32 -0.19
C MET A 16 3.68 -7.50 0.33
N ALA A 17 3.62 -8.64 -0.37
CA ALA A 17 4.39 -9.83 -0.03
C ALA A 17 5.86 -9.74 -0.48
N PHE A 18 6.16 -9.13 -1.63
CA PHE A 18 7.45 -9.28 -2.31
C PHE A 18 8.29 -8.01 -2.49
N HIS A 19 7.73 -6.80 -2.29
CA HIS A 19 8.45 -5.55 -2.57
C HIS A 19 9.74 -5.35 -1.73
N ASP A 20 9.82 -5.96 -0.53
CA ASP A 20 11.01 -5.93 0.33
C ASP A 20 12.06 -7.02 0.01
N TRP A 21 11.79 -7.85 -1.00
CA TRP A 21 12.54 -9.07 -1.30
C TRP A 21 13.10 -9.11 -2.71
N VAL A 22 12.45 -8.42 -3.65
CA VAL A 22 12.82 -8.39 -5.06
C VAL A 22 13.51 -7.07 -5.36
N ASP A 23 14.69 -7.15 -5.96
CA ASP A 23 15.40 -5.96 -6.41
C ASP A 23 15.02 -5.63 -7.86
N VAL A 24 14.47 -4.43 -8.05
CA VAL A 24 14.05 -3.85 -9.32
C VAL A 24 14.61 -2.43 -9.44
N PRO A 25 15.92 -2.25 -9.69
CA PRO A 25 16.48 -0.93 -9.95
C PRO A 25 15.86 -0.29 -11.21
N PRO A 26 15.63 1.04 -11.23
CA PRO A 26 15.98 2.01 -10.19
C PRO A 26 14.91 2.18 -9.10
N PHE A 27 13.88 1.33 -9.06
CA PHE A 27 12.70 1.52 -8.21
C PHE A 27 12.87 1.01 -6.78
N THR A 28 13.83 0.11 -6.54
CA THR A 28 14.19 -0.40 -5.21
C THR A 28 15.70 -0.31 -4.98
N ASN A 29 16.10 -0.32 -3.71
CA ASN A 29 17.47 -0.53 -3.28
C ASN A 29 17.49 -1.60 -2.19
N LEU A 30 17.53 -2.87 -2.61
CA LEU A 30 17.43 -4.00 -1.68
C LEU A 30 18.63 -4.07 -0.72
N GLU A 31 19.80 -3.59 -1.13
CA GLU A 31 20.99 -3.55 -0.27
C GLU A 31 20.79 -2.56 0.89
N ALA A 32 20.32 -1.35 0.61
CA ALA A 32 20.03 -0.36 1.64
C ALA A 32 18.93 -0.83 2.60
N LEU A 33 17.87 -1.45 2.06
CA LEU A 33 16.79 -2.03 2.85
C LEU A 33 17.28 -3.14 3.80
N ARG A 34 18.20 -4.01 3.33
CA ARG A 34 18.83 -5.07 4.15
C ARG A 34 19.72 -4.53 5.27
N LYS A 35 20.34 -3.36 5.07
CA LYS A 35 21.15 -2.68 6.08
C LYS A 35 20.28 -1.99 7.13
N ALA A 36 19.17 -1.38 6.71
CA ALA A 36 18.24 -0.68 7.60
C ALA A 36 17.41 -1.65 8.46
N HIS A 37 16.96 -2.76 7.89
CA HIS A 37 15.98 -3.65 8.53
C HIS A 37 16.44 -5.09 8.63
N SER A 38 16.30 -5.67 9.83
CA SER A 38 16.58 -7.08 10.06
C SER A 38 15.70 -7.99 9.19
N PHE A 39 16.21 -9.17 8.84
CA PHE A 39 15.44 -10.17 8.09
C PHE A 39 14.10 -10.52 8.77
N LYS A 40 14.11 -10.71 10.10
CA LYS A 40 12.89 -11.02 10.87
C LYS A 40 11.86 -9.91 10.79
N PHE A 41 12.30 -8.66 10.88
CA PHE A 41 11.42 -7.50 10.79
C PHE A 41 10.74 -7.45 9.42
N ARG A 42 11.50 -7.59 8.33
CA ARG A 42 10.95 -7.63 6.96
C ARG A 42 10.01 -8.82 6.77
N LEU A 43 10.36 -10.00 7.25
CA LEU A 43 9.51 -11.20 7.14
C LEU A 43 8.16 -11.02 7.83
N ILE A 44 8.17 -10.52 9.08
CA ILE A 44 6.95 -10.27 9.84
C ILE A 44 6.13 -9.15 9.17
N GLY A 45 6.79 -8.08 8.73
CA GLY A 45 6.15 -6.97 8.01
C GLY A 45 5.43 -7.44 6.74
N SER A 46 6.12 -8.17 5.87
CA SER A 46 5.52 -8.73 4.65
C SER A 46 4.39 -9.71 4.96
N PHE A 47 4.52 -10.55 6.00
CA PHE A 47 3.46 -11.47 6.39
C PHE A 47 2.20 -10.74 6.87
N ILE A 48 2.35 -9.73 7.74
CA ILE A 48 1.22 -8.93 8.24
C ILE A 48 0.54 -8.21 7.07
N ASN A 49 1.33 -7.52 6.25
CA ASN A 49 0.84 -6.75 5.10
C ASN A 49 0.14 -7.65 4.07
N ALA A 50 0.74 -8.78 3.70
CA ALA A 50 0.15 -9.74 2.78
C ALA A 50 -1.13 -10.35 3.35
N SER A 51 -1.15 -10.73 4.64
CA SER A 51 -2.35 -11.29 5.29
C SER A 51 -3.52 -10.30 5.32
N LEU A 52 -3.22 -9.01 5.52
CA LEU A 52 -4.22 -7.95 5.51
C LEU A 52 -4.88 -7.81 4.12
N ILE A 53 -4.13 -7.99 3.03
CA ILE A 53 -4.67 -7.98 1.65
C ILE A 53 -5.27 -9.32 1.23
N LEU A 54 -4.79 -10.43 1.78
CA LEU A 54 -5.36 -11.76 1.51
C LEU A 54 -6.81 -11.85 2.00
N THR A 55 -7.11 -11.21 3.13
CA THR A 55 -8.47 -11.19 3.70
C THR A 55 -9.53 -10.70 2.69
N PRO A 56 -9.41 -9.50 2.08
CA PRO A 56 -10.38 -9.05 1.09
C PRO A 56 -10.35 -9.86 -0.22
N ILE A 57 -9.24 -10.47 -0.61
CA ILE A 57 -9.19 -11.43 -1.74
C ILE A 57 -10.09 -12.63 -1.46
N LEU A 58 -9.93 -13.26 -0.29
CA LEU A 58 -10.72 -14.44 0.08
C LEU A 58 -12.21 -14.12 0.13
N VAL A 59 -12.58 -12.96 0.66
CA VAL A 59 -13.98 -12.50 0.67
C VAL A 59 -14.49 -12.22 -0.75
N THR A 60 -13.68 -11.62 -1.61
CA THR A 60 -14.05 -11.36 -3.01
C THR A 60 -14.29 -12.67 -3.77
N LEU A 61 -13.42 -13.68 -3.57
CA LEU A 61 -13.58 -15.01 -4.15
C LEU A 61 -14.81 -15.74 -3.62
N LEU A 62 -15.06 -15.67 -2.31
CA LEU A 62 -16.22 -16.30 -1.66
C LEU A 62 -17.55 -15.77 -2.23
N TYR A 63 -17.60 -14.49 -2.57
CA TYR A 63 -18.79 -13.83 -3.10
C TYR A 63 -18.70 -13.52 -4.60
N ILE A 64 -17.82 -14.18 -5.36
CA ILE A 64 -17.55 -13.78 -6.76
C ILE A 64 -18.76 -13.93 -7.69
N ALA A 65 -19.63 -14.90 -7.41
CA ALA A 65 -20.83 -15.22 -8.19
C ALA A 65 -22.12 -14.93 -7.40
N SER A 66 -22.04 -14.20 -6.29
CA SER A 66 -23.17 -13.95 -5.39
C SER A 66 -23.18 -12.51 -4.90
N VAL A 67 -24.28 -12.08 -4.28
CA VAL A 67 -24.39 -10.70 -3.77
C VAL A 67 -23.40 -10.48 -2.63
N LEU A 68 -22.58 -9.43 -2.75
CA LEU A 68 -21.63 -9.03 -1.70
C LEU A 68 -22.38 -8.56 -0.45
N PRO A 69 -22.31 -9.27 0.69
CA PRO A 69 -23.04 -8.89 1.88
C PRO A 69 -22.55 -7.54 2.43
N PHE A 70 -23.40 -6.86 3.19
CA PHE A 70 -23.09 -5.55 3.75
C PHE A 70 -21.82 -5.54 4.61
N TRP A 71 -21.64 -6.55 5.46
CA TRP A 71 -20.44 -6.64 6.31
C TRP A 71 -19.14 -6.74 5.49
N ALA A 72 -19.16 -7.41 4.33
CA ALA A 72 -17.99 -7.55 3.46
C ALA A 72 -17.64 -6.20 2.82
N ARG A 73 -18.64 -5.41 2.45
CA ARG A 73 -18.44 -4.04 1.94
C ARG A 73 -17.80 -3.14 3.00
N ILE A 74 -18.29 -3.21 4.24
CA ILE A 74 -17.69 -2.48 5.36
C ILE A 74 -16.27 -2.96 5.63
N LEU A 75 -16.01 -4.27 5.59
CA LEU A 75 -14.68 -4.84 5.77
C LEU A 75 -13.67 -4.27 4.75
N PHE A 76 -14.05 -4.19 3.47
CA PHE A 76 -13.18 -3.63 2.44
C PHE A 76 -12.84 -2.16 2.73
N ILE A 77 -13.83 -1.36 3.12
CA ILE A 77 -13.63 0.05 3.49
C ILE A 77 -12.69 0.16 4.69
N LEU A 78 -12.86 -0.67 5.72
CA LEU A 78 -12.01 -0.62 6.91
C LEU A 78 -10.57 -0.99 6.57
N ILE A 79 -10.36 -2.06 5.81
CA ILE A 79 -9.01 -2.52 5.43
C ILE A 79 -8.32 -1.51 4.51
N TYR A 80 -8.93 -1.17 3.37
CA TYR A 80 -8.29 -0.23 2.44
C TYR A 80 -8.26 1.20 2.97
N GLY A 81 -9.22 1.59 3.82
CA GLY A 81 -9.22 2.87 4.51
C GLY A 81 -8.07 2.97 5.51
N LEU A 82 -7.83 1.93 6.32
CA LEU A 82 -6.69 1.88 7.24
C LEU A 82 -5.36 2.01 6.48
N ILE A 83 -5.19 1.25 5.40
CA ILE A 83 -3.97 1.31 4.60
C ILE A 83 -3.85 2.70 3.93
N THR A 84 -4.95 3.25 3.40
CA THR A 84 -4.98 4.61 2.84
C THR A 84 -4.50 5.64 3.85
N VAL A 85 -5.04 5.61 5.08
CA VAL A 85 -4.58 6.49 6.16
C VAL A 85 -3.09 6.31 6.41
N GLY A 86 -2.60 5.08 6.51
CA GLY A 86 -1.17 4.77 6.67
C GLY A 86 -0.30 5.35 5.55
N THR A 87 -0.71 5.21 4.29
CA THR A 87 0.02 5.78 3.15
C THR A 87 0.08 7.31 3.22
N ILE A 88 -1.03 7.95 3.63
CA ILE A 88 -1.11 9.41 3.77
C ILE A 88 -0.21 9.89 4.91
N THR A 89 -0.32 9.28 6.10
CA THR A 89 0.41 9.74 7.28
C THR A 89 1.91 9.45 7.21
N ALA A 90 2.32 8.34 6.60
CA ALA A 90 3.72 7.97 6.50
C ALA A 90 4.46 8.69 5.35
N TRP A 91 3.79 9.00 4.24
CA TRP A 91 4.46 9.49 3.03
C TRP A 91 4.01 10.88 2.60
N TRP A 92 2.70 11.11 2.51
CA TRP A 92 2.17 12.34 1.92
C TRP A 92 2.17 13.52 2.88
N ILE A 93 1.81 13.30 4.16
CA ILE A 93 1.92 14.33 5.18
C ILE A 93 3.38 14.78 5.35
N PRO A 94 4.39 13.89 5.47
CA PRO A 94 5.79 14.33 5.54
C PRO A 94 6.30 15.01 4.26
N TYR A 95 5.83 14.60 3.08
CA TYR A 95 6.21 15.23 1.81
C TYR A 95 5.67 16.67 1.69
N PHE A 96 4.41 16.92 2.06
CA PHE A 96 3.78 18.24 1.96
C PHE A 96 3.97 19.13 3.20
N GLY A 97 4.08 18.54 4.39
CA GLY A 97 4.04 19.22 5.68
C GLY A 97 5.38 19.72 6.21
N GLY A 98 6.51 19.33 5.60
CA GLY A 98 7.82 19.87 5.97
C GLY A 98 8.46 19.24 7.21
N SER A 99 9.64 19.78 7.57
CA SER A 99 10.53 19.33 8.65
C SER A 99 9.91 19.24 10.05
N TYR A 100 8.83 19.97 10.30
CA TYR A 100 8.08 19.92 11.56
C TYR A 100 7.53 18.51 11.85
N TRP A 101 7.03 17.82 10.82
CA TRP A 101 6.52 16.45 10.91
C TRP A 101 7.63 15.39 10.79
N MET A 102 8.90 15.81 10.75
CA MET A 102 10.06 14.95 10.50
C MET A 102 10.85 14.52 11.73
N HIS A 103 10.43 14.86 12.94
CA HIS A 103 11.10 14.36 14.17
C HIS A 103 10.88 12.84 14.28
N GLY A 104 11.71 12.06 13.57
CA GLY A 104 11.69 10.60 13.53
C GLY A 104 11.70 9.99 12.13
N SER A 105 11.25 10.71 11.09
CA SER A 105 11.13 10.13 9.74
C SER A 105 12.45 10.10 8.97
N LYS A 106 13.33 11.10 9.09
CA LYS A 106 14.56 11.17 8.26
C LYS A 106 15.42 9.90 8.27
N ALA A 107 15.57 9.25 9.43
CA ALA A 107 16.36 8.03 9.57
C ALA A 107 15.67 6.78 8.98
N GLY A 108 14.33 6.78 8.86
CA GLY A 108 13.55 5.65 8.36
C GLY A 108 13.21 5.70 6.87
N PHE A 109 13.78 6.65 6.12
CA PHE A 109 13.63 6.73 4.65
C PHE A 109 14.99 6.81 3.93
N GLU A 110 16.10 6.58 4.63
CA GLU A 110 17.43 6.60 4.01
C GLU A 110 17.56 5.51 2.95
N GLU A 111 16.93 4.36 3.17
CA GLU A 111 16.89 3.22 2.25
C GLU A 111 16.25 3.53 0.90
N TYR A 112 15.47 4.62 0.80
CA TYR A 112 14.78 5.02 -0.43
C TYR A 112 15.48 6.17 -1.18
N ARG A 113 16.56 6.75 -0.63
CA ARG A 113 17.23 7.94 -1.21
C ARG A 113 17.77 7.70 -2.62
N ASP A 114 18.31 6.51 -2.88
CA ASP A 114 18.87 6.14 -4.19
C ASP A 114 17.86 5.43 -5.10
N THR A 115 16.56 5.59 -4.83
CA THR A 115 15.50 5.05 -5.67
C THR A 115 14.83 6.14 -6.50
N HIS A 116 14.34 5.77 -7.69
CA HIS A 116 13.69 6.70 -8.60
C HIS A 116 12.43 7.29 -7.96
N SER A 117 12.39 8.62 -7.87
CA SER A 117 11.24 9.37 -7.40
C SER A 117 10.62 10.14 -8.55
N PHE A 118 9.33 9.89 -8.82
CA PHE A 118 8.57 10.63 -9.82
C PHE A 118 8.33 12.10 -9.40
N LEU A 119 8.18 12.32 -8.09
CA LEU A 119 7.98 13.64 -7.52
C LEU A 119 9.31 14.35 -7.28
N PRO A 120 9.39 15.68 -7.47
CA PRO A 120 10.60 16.43 -7.19
C PRO A 120 10.93 16.47 -5.68
N GLN A 121 12.21 16.53 -5.34
CA GLN A 121 12.65 16.79 -3.97
C GLN A 121 12.11 18.14 -3.49
N ARG A 122 11.50 18.15 -2.30
CA ARG A 122 11.05 19.36 -1.63
C ARG A 122 11.88 19.55 -0.37
N GLU A 123 12.80 20.51 -0.42
CA GLU A 123 13.72 20.79 0.69
C GLU A 123 14.35 19.49 1.23
N ASN A 124 14.23 19.24 2.54
CA ASN A 124 14.71 18.03 3.20
C ASN A 124 13.58 17.04 3.52
N ASN A 125 12.44 17.10 2.84
CA ASN A 125 11.28 16.26 3.13
C ASN A 125 11.47 14.81 2.64
N VAL A 126 10.65 13.90 3.19
CA VAL A 126 10.50 12.53 2.67
C VAL A 126 9.97 12.63 1.25
N ILE A 127 10.60 11.98 0.28
CA ILE A 127 10.04 11.83 -1.07
C ILE A 127 9.46 10.41 -1.21
N PRO A 128 8.18 10.28 -1.58
CA PRO A 128 7.64 9.00 -2.00
C PRO A 128 8.32 8.56 -3.29
N ASN A 129 9.02 7.43 -3.25
CA ASN A 129 9.58 6.87 -4.47
C ASN A 129 8.46 6.38 -5.40
N THR A 130 8.81 6.17 -6.66
CA THR A 130 7.83 5.85 -7.71
C THR A 130 7.05 4.57 -7.42
N LEU A 131 7.72 3.57 -6.86
CA LEU A 131 7.11 2.30 -6.52
C LEU A 131 6.04 2.46 -5.42
N HIS A 132 6.33 3.27 -4.39
CA HIS A 132 5.35 3.62 -3.36
C HIS A 132 4.20 4.44 -3.92
N VAL A 133 4.45 5.38 -4.85
CA VAL A 133 3.37 6.11 -5.52
C VAL A 133 2.44 5.16 -6.26
N ILE A 134 2.96 4.19 -7.01
CA ILE A 134 2.16 3.16 -7.69
C ILE A 134 1.35 2.35 -6.68
N LEU A 135 1.97 1.91 -5.59
CA LEU A 135 1.29 1.20 -4.50
C LEU A 135 0.15 2.03 -3.90
N HIS A 136 0.37 3.31 -3.62
CA HIS A 136 -0.63 4.20 -3.04
C HIS A 136 -1.83 4.37 -3.97
N LEU A 137 -1.57 4.62 -5.26
CA LEU A 137 -2.64 4.73 -6.27
C LEU A 137 -3.47 3.45 -6.34
N GLN A 138 -2.83 2.29 -6.24
CA GLN A 138 -3.52 1.00 -6.26
C GLN A 138 -4.37 0.79 -5.00
N VAL A 139 -3.84 1.12 -3.81
CA VAL A 139 -4.62 1.09 -2.55
C VAL A 139 -5.82 2.03 -2.63
N TRP A 140 -5.62 3.26 -3.12
CA TRP A 140 -6.69 4.26 -3.22
C TRP A 140 -7.74 3.87 -4.25
N MET A 141 -7.36 3.20 -5.34
CA MET A 141 -8.30 2.65 -6.30
C MET A 141 -9.15 1.53 -5.67
N CYS A 142 -8.52 0.61 -4.92
CA CYS A 142 -9.25 -0.40 -4.14
C CYS A 142 -10.21 0.24 -3.13
N PHE A 143 -9.77 1.29 -2.43
CA PHE A 143 -10.59 2.01 -1.48
C PHE A 143 -11.78 2.71 -2.15
N GLY A 144 -11.56 3.42 -3.25
CA GLY A 144 -12.61 4.07 -4.03
C GLY A 144 -13.66 3.08 -4.57
N LEU A 145 -13.22 1.93 -5.09
CA LEU A 145 -14.12 0.85 -5.51
C LEU A 145 -14.91 0.26 -4.33
N SER A 146 -14.29 0.16 -3.15
CA SER A 146 -14.97 -0.32 -1.94
C SER A 146 -16.08 0.64 -1.49
N ILE A 147 -15.83 1.96 -1.56
CA ILE A 147 -16.85 2.99 -1.32
C ILE A 147 -17.97 2.87 -2.37
N TYR A 148 -17.60 2.71 -3.64
CA TYR A 148 -18.57 2.57 -4.74
C TYR A 148 -19.54 1.41 -4.52
N TRP A 149 -19.08 0.21 -4.14
CA TRP A 149 -19.98 -0.92 -3.87
C TRP A 149 -20.76 -0.82 -2.57
N LEU A 150 -20.25 -0.08 -1.58
CA LEU A 150 -21.07 0.26 -0.42
C LEU A 150 -22.30 1.05 -0.87
N SER A 151 -22.11 2.07 -1.71
CA SER A 151 -23.18 2.94 -2.21
C SER A 151 -24.13 2.25 -3.20
N ASN A 152 -23.64 1.31 -4.02
CA ASN A 152 -24.42 0.68 -5.11
C ASN A 152 -24.97 -0.72 -4.80
N GLY A 153 -24.83 -1.19 -3.56
CA GLY A 153 -25.48 -2.44 -3.14
C GLY A 153 -24.71 -3.74 -3.40
N GLY A 154 -23.43 -3.70 -3.76
CA GLY A 154 -22.62 -4.87 -4.08
C GLY A 154 -22.11 -4.85 -5.52
N TRP A 155 -21.90 -6.00 -6.14
CA TRP A 155 -21.24 -6.17 -7.45
C TRP A 155 -22.00 -5.68 -8.68
N SER A 156 -22.96 -4.76 -8.51
CA SER A 156 -23.74 -4.17 -9.61
C SER A 156 -22.85 -3.55 -10.70
#